data_AF-A0A1M5CUS4-F1
#
_entry.id   AF-A0A1M5CUS4-F1
#
_cell.length_a   1.000
_cell.length_b   1.000
_cell.length_c   1.000
_cell.angle_alpha   90.00
_cell.angle_beta   90.00
_cell.angle_gamma   90.00
#
_symmetry.space_group_name_H-M   'P 1'
#
loop_
_entity.id
_entity.type
_entity.pdbx_description
1 polymer ?
#
loop_
_entity_poly.entity_id
_entity_poly.type
_entity_poly.pdbx_seq_one_letter_code
_entity_poly.pdbx_strand_id
1 'polypeptide(L)' 'MGDSYSSIIFYQSSFMKKRHEQKLIILSIGLMMAFSIPISLLFNSEKDVFGYPMILIYLFAVWMISIIISFVIVKKYDE' A
#
# COMPACT_ATOMS: atom_id res chain seq x y z
N MET A 1 -7.71 -38.81 17.72
CA MET A 1 -7.66 -38.54 16.26
C MET A 1 -8.18 -37.14 15.89
N GLY A 2 -9.18 -36.56 16.59
CA GLY A 2 -9.77 -35.25 16.22
C GLY A 2 -8.89 -34.00 16.44
N ASP A 3 -7.95 -34.04 17.39
CA ASP A 3 -7.16 -32.87 17.80
C ASP A 3 -6.11 -32.45 16.76
N SER A 4 -5.64 -33.40 15.95
CA SER A 4 -4.62 -33.16 14.92
C SER A 4 -5.18 -32.42 13.71
N TYR A 5 -6.43 -32.71 13.31
CA TYR A 5 -7.10 -32.00 12.23
C TYR A 5 -7.48 -30.57 12.63
N SER A 6 -7.91 -30.39 13.89
CA SER A 6 -8.26 -29.07 14.42
C SER A 6 -7.04 -28.13 14.47
N SER A 7 -5.87 -28.66 14.86
CA SER A 7 -4.61 -27.92 14.86
C SER A 7 -4.09 -27.60 13.46
N ILE A 8 -4.24 -28.49 12.48
CA ILE A 8 -3.86 -28.24 11.07
C ILE A 8 -4.73 -27.13 10.45
N ILE A 9 -6.05 -27.17 10.63
CA ILE A 9 -6.98 -26.13 10.13
C ILE A 9 -6.69 -24.77 10.78
N PHE A 10 -6.39 -24.75 12.08
CA PHE A 10 -6.04 -23.52 12.79
C PHE A 10 -4.71 -22.93 12.32
N TYR A 11 -3.68 -23.76 12.12
CA TYR A 11 -2.40 -23.32 11.56
C TYR A 11 -2.54 -22.81 10.11
N GLN A 12 -3.34 -23.48 9.27
CA GLN A 12 -3.61 -23.06 7.89
C GLN A 12 -4.30 -21.68 7.85
N SER A 13 -5.30 -21.46 8.70
CA SER A 13 -6.02 -20.18 8.85
C SER A 13 -5.08 -19.04 9.29
N SER A 14 -4.21 -19.31 10.27
CA SER A 14 -3.16 -18.39 10.73
C SER A 14 -2.16 -18.00 9.62
N PHE A 15 -1.75 -18.96 8.79
CA PHE A 15 -0.77 -18.74 7.71
C PHE A 15 -1.33 -17.92 6.54
N MET A 16 -2.61 -18.10 6.19
CA MET A 16 -3.25 -17.31 5.13
C MET A 16 -3.41 -15.84 5.56
N LYS A 17 -3.79 -15.60 6.82
CA LYS A 17 -3.99 -14.26 7.39
C LYS A 17 -2.71 -13.42 7.40
N LYS A 18 -1.56 -14.03 7.75
CA LYS A 18 -0.25 -13.35 7.75
C LYS A 18 0.21 -12.89 6.36
N ARG A 19 -0.13 -13.63 5.31
CA ARG A 19 0.25 -13.31 3.93
C ARG A 19 -0.53 -12.13 3.34
N HIS A 20 -1.78 -11.91 3.77
CA HIS A 20 -2.55 -10.72 3.40
C HIS A 20 -2.03 -9.47 4.12
N GLU A 21 -1.70 -9.58 5.41
CA GLU A 21 -1.19 -8.43 6.16
C GLU A 21 0.21 -8.00 5.72
N GLN A 22 1.11 -8.93 5.40
CA GLN A 22 2.44 -8.57 4.88
C GLN A 22 2.39 -7.79 3.57
N LYS A 23 1.41 -8.07 2.71
CA LYS A 23 1.20 -7.32 1.46
C LYS A 23 0.78 -5.88 1.72
N LEU A 24 -0.10 -5.67 2.72
CA LEU A 24 -0.52 -4.33 3.14
C LEU A 24 0.63 -3.54 3.78
N ILE A 25 1.53 -4.21 4.52
CA ILE A 25 2.71 -3.58 5.13
C ILE A 25 3.71 -3.09 4.08
N ILE A 26 3.98 -3.88 3.04
CA ILE A 26 4.88 -3.44 1.95
C ILE A 26 4.25 -2.29 1.15
N LEU A 27 2.94 -2.35 0.91
CA LEU A 27 2.20 -1.27 0.27
C LEU A 27 2.28 0.01 1.11
N SER A 28 2.08 -0.08 2.42
CA SER A 28 2.11 1.10 3.31
C SER A 28 3.49 1.73 3.41
N ILE A 29 4.56 0.94 3.47
CA ILE A 29 5.94 1.45 3.46
C ILE A 29 6.26 2.14 2.13
N GLY A 30 5.89 1.54 1.00
CA GLY A 30 6.05 2.16 -0.32
C GLY A 30 5.27 3.46 -0.44
N LEU A 31 4.05 3.51 0.12
CA LEU A 31 3.21 4.69 0.15
C LEU A 31 3.80 5.80 1.03
N MET A 32 4.39 5.44 2.18
CA MET A 32 5.06 6.36 3.08
C MET A 32 6.27 7.04 2.43
N MET A 33 7.08 6.28 1.68
CA MET A 33 8.18 6.84 0.89
C MET A 33 7.69 7.69 -0.29
N ALA A 34 6.62 7.27 -0.96
CA ALA A 34 6.04 8.05 -2.06
C ALA A 34 5.40 9.37 -1.58
N PHE A 35 4.87 9.41 -0.35
CA PHE A 35 4.33 10.62 0.29
C PHE A 35 5.40 11.55 0.85
N SER A 36 6.59 11.06 1.19
CA SER A 36 7.65 11.92 1.74
C SER A 36 8.24 12.89 0.70
N ILE A 37 8.28 12.48 -0.57
CA ILE A 37 8.76 13.30 -1.70
C ILE A 37 7.89 14.56 -1.93
N PRO A 38 6.55 14.48 -2.09
CA PRO A 38 5.71 15.66 -2.27
C PRO A 38 5.72 16.57 -1.04
N ILE A 39 5.85 16.02 0.16
CA ILE A 39 6.01 16.82 1.40
C ILE A 39 7.31 17.63 1.35
N SER A 40 8.42 17.03 0.92
CA SER A 40 9.69 17.74 0.79
C SER A 40 9.65 18.81 -0.31
N LEU A 41 8.96 18.53 -1.42
CA LEU A 41 8.78 19.47 -2.53
C LEU A 41 7.83 20.65 -2.19
N LEU A 42 6.86 20.40 -1.32
CA LEU A 42 5.94 21.39 -0.73
C LEU A 42 6.68 22.50 0.01
N PHE A 43 7.71 22.15 0.79
CA PHE A 43 8.50 23.11 1.57
C PHE A 43 9.63 23.76 0.76
N ASN A 44 9.99 23.21 -0.39
CA ASN A 44 11.12 23.67 -1.22
C ASN A 44 10.68 24.53 -2.43
N SER A 45 9.43 25.02 -2.46
CA SER A 45 8.91 25.79 -3.59
C SER A 45 8.78 27.28 -3.26
N GLU A 46 9.74 28.07 -3.75
CA GLU A 46 9.80 29.54 -3.65
C GLU A 46 8.99 30.26 -4.75
N LYS A 47 8.20 29.54 -5.56
CA LYS A 47 7.75 30.00 -6.90
C LYS A 47 6.24 30.19 -6.95
N ASP A 48 5.82 31.42 -7.28
CA ASP A 48 4.45 31.96 -7.16
C ASP A 48 3.50 31.61 -8.31
N VAL A 49 3.74 30.53 -9.07
CA VAL A 49 2.82 30.15 -10.15
C VAL A 49 2.68 28.63 -10.18
N PHE A 50 1.51 28.15 -9.77
CA PHE A 50 1.04 26.76 -9.68
C PHE A 50 1.40 25.92 -8.45
N GLY A 51 1.95 26.49 -7.36
CA GLY A 51 2.30 25.75 -6.13
C GLY A 51 1.29 24.69 -5.68
N TYR A 52 0.17 25.10 -5.07
CA TYR A 52 -0.84 24.21 -4.50
C TYR A 52 -1.52 23.25 -5.51
N PRO A 53 -1.93 23.69 -6.72
CA PRO A 53 -2.49 22.78 -7.73
C PRO A 53 -1.51 21.68 -8.16
N MET A 54 -0.21 21.98 -8.28
CA MET A 54 0.77 20.98 -8.69
C MET A 54 0.98 19.89 -7.65
N ILE A 55 0.93 20.27 -6.37
CA ILE A 55 1.01 19.35 -5.23
C ILE A 55 -0.19 18.40 -5.24
N LEU A 56 -1.40 18.92 -5.48
CA LEU A 56 -2.60 18.08 -5.58
C LEU A 56 -2.51 17.09 -6.74
N ILE A 57 -2.04 17.51 -7.92
CA ILE A 57 -1.85 16.60 -9.06
C ILE A 57 -0.86 15.48 -8.72
N TYR A 58 0.26 15.82 -8.06
CA TYR A 58 1.24 14.82 -7.60
C TYR A 58 0.65 13.85 -6.57
N LEU A 59 -0.07 14.39 -5.59
CA LEU A 59 -0.74 13.61 -4.55
C LEU A 59 -1.75 12.64 -5.18
N PHE A 60 -2.60 13.14 -6.07
CA PHE A 60 -3.58 12.33 -6.81
C PHE A 60 -2.92 11.28 -7.68
N ALA A 61 -1.82 11.61 -8.38
CA ALA A 61 -1.10 10.64 -9.20
C ALA A 61 -0.48 9.51 -8.35
N VAL A 62 0.17 9.85 -7.24
CA VAL A 62 0.73 8.86 -6.29
C VAL A 62 -0.37 7.99 -5.69
N TRP A 63 -1.51 8.58 -5.32
CA TRP A 63 -2.68 7.84 -4.84
C TRP A 63 -3.25 6.89 -5.90
N MET A 64 -3.40 7.35 -7.14
CA MET A 64 -3.88 6.50 -8.23
C MET A 64 -2.94 5.34 -8.51
N ILE A 65 -1.62 5.59 -8.51
CA ILE A 65 -0.62 4.52 -8.65
C ILE A 65 -0.74 3.50 -7.51
N SER A 66 -0.93 3.95 -6.27
CA SER A 66 -1.14 3.06 -5.12
C SER A 66 -2.38 2.19 -5.26
N ILE A 67 -3.50 2.78 -5.69
CA ILE A 67 -4.75 2.04 -5.92
C ILE A 67 -4.54 0.99 -7.03
N ILE A 68 -3.87 1.36 -8.12
CA ILE A 68 -3.56 0.43 -9.22
C ILE A 68 -2.67 -0.71 -8.74
N ILE A 69 -1.59 -0.42 -8.01
CA ILE A 69 -0.69 -1.44 -7.47
C ILE A 69 -1.44 -2.37 -6.53
N SER A 70 -2.25 -1.82 -5.62
CA SER A 70 -3.10 -2.60 -4.72
C SER A 70 -4.06 -3.51 -5.49
N PHE A 71 -4.72 -2.97 -6.52
CA PHE A 71 -5.65 -3.73 -7.35
C PHE A 71 -4.96 -4.84 -8.15
N VAL A 72 -3.79 -4.56 -8.73
CA VAL A 72 -2.97 -5.56 -9.45
C VAL A 72 -2.50 -6.66 -8.49
N ILE A 73 -2.06 -6.32 -7.29
CA ILE A 73 -1.64 -7.29 -6.27
C ILE A 73 -2.83 -8.16 -5.83
N VAL A 74 -3.99 -7.56 -5.58
CA VAL A 74 -5.19 -8.33 -5.18
C VAL A 74 -5.59 -9.28 -6.31
N LYS A 75 -5.73 -8.78 -7.54
CA LYS A 75 -6.17 -9.58 -8.69
C LYS A 75 -5.19 -10.69 -9.07
N LYS A 76 -3.87 -10.47 -8.92
CA LYS A 76 -2.84 -11.47 -9.22
C LYS A 76 -2.75 -12.61 -8.19
N TYR A 77 -3.34 -12.45 -7.02
CA TYR A 77 -3.28 -13.45 -5.94
C TYR A 77 -4.64 -14.05 -5.59
N ASP A 78 -5.71 -13.63 -6.26
CA ASP A 78 -7.00 -14.34 -6.31
C ASP A 78 -6.99 -15.47 -7.37
N GLU A 79 -5.87 -15.65 -8.09
CA GLU A 79 -5.47 -16.90 -8.78
C GLU A 79 -4.40 -17.62 -7.96
#